data_AF-A0A7C1TYK9-F1
#
_entry.id   AF-A0A7C1TYK9-F1
#
_cell.length_a   1.000
_cell.length_b   1.000
_cell.length_c   1.000
_cell.angle_alpha   90.00
_cell.angle_beta   90.00
_cell.angle_gamma   90.00
#
_symmetry.space_group_name_H-M   'P 1'
#
loop_
_entity.id
_entity.type
_entity.pdbx_description
1 polymer ?
#
loop_
_entity_poly.entity_id
_entity_poly.type
_entity_poly.pdbx_seq_one_letter_code
_entity_poly.pdbx_strand_id
1 'polypeptide(L)'
;MSRKNNDSSILNVVHKTAKGLRDAGVMNEMTMREFDAMCLPPVKQYTSADIKKIRTRQHVSQPVFAAFLNVSKSTVAQWEQGDKKPRGASLKLLELVERKGLGELA
;
A
#
# COMPACT_ATOMS: atom_id res chain seq x y z
N MET A 1 -20.09 3.04 -8.67
CA MET A 1 -19.06 4.11 -8.47
C MET A 1 -17.98 3.90 -9.51
N SER A 2 -17.86 4.85 -10.44
CA SER A 2 -17.07 4.73 -11.66
C SER A 2 -15.58 4.64 -11.37
N ARG A 3 -14.91 3.58 -11.85
CA ARG A 3 -13.44 3.54 -11.97
C ARG A 3 -13.07 4.63 -12.98
N LYS A 4 -12.57 5.79 -12.52
CA LYS A 4 -11.93 6.73 -13.43
C LYS A 4 -10.69 6.04 -14.00
N ASN A 5 -10.72 5.72 -15.30
CA ASN A 5 -9.55 5.28 -16.04
C ASN A 5 -8.44 6.32 -15.85
N ASN A 6 -7.35 5.90 -15.22
CA ASN A 6 -6.20 6.75 -14.92
C ASN A 6 -5.48 7.19 -16.21
N ASP A 7 -5.70 6.51 -17.33
CA ASP A 7 -4.96 6.67 -18.59
C ASP A 7 -4.99 8.08 -19.22
N SER A 8 -5.91 8.97 -18.81
CA SER A 8 -6.06 10.33 -19.35
C SER A 8 -5.58 11.45 -18.43
N SER A 9 -4.93 11.15 -17.30
CA SER A 9 -4.41 12.20 -16.41
C SER A 9 -3.20 12.90 -17.03
N ILE A 10 -3.12 14.23 -16.91
CA ILE A 10 -1.92 15.02 -17.27
C ILE A 10 -0.67 14.40 -16.62
N LEU A 11 -0.81 13.91 -15.39
CA LEU A 11 0.28 13.29 -14.66
C LEU A 11 0.80 12.02 -15.37
N ASN A 12 -0.07 11.22 -15.98
CA ASN A 12 0.34 10.04 -16.74
C ASN A 12 1.03 10.40 -18.06
N VAL A 13 0.61 11.48 -18.71
CA VAL A 13 1.31 11.99 -19.91
C VAL A 13 2.70 12.48 -19.53
N VAL A 14 2.81 13.27 -18.46
CA VAL A 14 4.10 13.77 -17.94
C VAL A 14 5.02 12.61 -17.53
N HIS A 15 4.50 11.59 -16.84
CA HIS A 15 5.27 10.40 -16.45
C HIS A 15 5.79 9.62 -17.66
N LYS A 16 4.96 9.42 -18.68
CA LYS A 16 5.38 8.77 -19.94
C LYS A 16 6.47 9.55 -20.66
N THR A 17 6.36 10.87 -20.71
CA THR A 17 7.40 11.73 -21.30
C THR A 17 8.71 11.64 -20.50
N ALA A 18 8.66 11.71 -19.16
CA ALA A 18 9.82 11.53 -18.30
C ALA A 18 10.50 10.17 -18.53
N LYS A 19 9.70 9.10 -18.66
CA LYS A 19 10.20 7.77 -18.99
C LYS A 19 10.95 7.74 -20.32
N GLY A 20 10.41 8.39 -21.36
CA GLY A 20 11.08 8.51 -22.66
C GLY A 20 12.40 9.30 -22.59
N LEU A 21 12.46 10.37 -21.80
CA LEU A 21 13.70 11.12 -21.57
C LEU A 21 14.77 10.29 -20.85
N ARG A 22 14.34 9.43 -19.91
CA ARG A 22 15.22 8.46 -19.24
C ARG A 22 15.72 7.39 -20.21
N ASP A 23 14.83 6.83 -21.04
CA ASP A 23 15.18 5.86 -22.09
C ASP A 23 16.21 6.44 -23.09
N ALA A 24 16.10 7.73 -23.40
CA ALA A 24 17.03 8.46 -24.26
C ALA A 24 18.35 8.88 -23.57
N GLY A 25 18.54 8.57 -22.29
CA GLY A 25 19.73 8.93 -21.52
C GLY A 25 19.84 10.41 -21.13
N VAL A 26 18.78 11.20 -21.36
CA VAL A 26 18.73 12.64 -21.04
C VAL A 26 18.37 12.86 -19.56
N MET A 27 17.61 11.94 -18.97
CA MET A 27 17.20 11.98 -17.56
C MET A 27 17.84 10.84 -16.77
N ASN A 28 18.32 11.13 -15.56
CA ASN A 28 18.89 10.12 -14.67
C ASN A 28 17.82 9.35 -13.87
N GLU A 29 18.24 8.23 -13.28
CA GLU A 29 17.37 7.35 -12.52
C GLU A 29 16.78 8.02 -11.26
N MET A 30 17.55 8.84 -10.54
CA MET A 30 17.07 9.52 -9.33
C MET A 30 15.89 10.44 -9.64
N THR A 31 15.99 11.25 -10.71
CA THR A 31 14.90 12.11 -11.17
C THR A 31 13.70 11.27 -11.61
N MET A 32 13.89 10.14 -12.31
CA MET A 32 12.78 9.26 -12.69
C MET A 32 12.03 8.72 -11.46
N ARG A 33 12.72 8.43 -10.35
CA ARG A 33 12.09 7.98 -9.09
C ARG A 33 11.19 9.05 -8.45
N GLU A 34 11.49 10.32 -8.63
CA GLU A 34 10.62 11.41 -8.19
C GLU A 34 9.30 11.41 -8.98
N PHE A 35 9.36 11.19 -10.30
CA PHE A 35 8.17 11.03 -11.13
C PHE A 35 7.35 9.80 -10.76
N ASP A 36 8.01 8.67 -10.48
CA ASP A 36 7.35 7.46 -10.00
C ASP A 36 6.60 7.72 -8.68
N ALA A 37 7.23 8.43 -7.74
CA ALA A 37 6.62 8.76 -6.45
C ALA A 37 5.37 9.63 -6.60
N MET A 38 5.39 10.59 -7.53
CA MET A 38 4.23 11.43 -7.85
C MET A 38 3.05 10.61 -8.41
N CYS A 39 3.33 9.50 -9.10
CA CYS A 39 2.33 8.64 -9.72
C CYS A 39 1.86 7.47 -8.85
N LEU A 40 2.25 7.43 -7.57
CA LEU A 40 1.83 6.37 -6.65
C LEU A 40 0.29 6.39 -6.49
N PRO A 41 -0.35 5.20 -6.50
CA PRO A 41 -1.78 5.13 -6.27
C PRO A 41 -2.12 5.58 -4.85
N PRO A 42 -3.33 6.11 -4.64
CA PRO A 42 -3.78 6.53 -3.31
C PRO A 42 -3.74 5.34 -2.35
N VAL A 43 -3.32 5.60 -1.10
CA VAL A 43 -3.25 4.56 -0.08
C VAL A 43 -4.65 4.13 0.33
N LYS A 44 -4.93 2.82 0.21
CA LYS A 44 -6.21 2.25 0.63
C LYS A 44 -6.40 2.43 2.14
N GLN A 45 -7.58 2.93 2.52
CA GLN A 45 -8.02 2.98 3.91
C GLN A 45 -8.73 1.67 4.28
N TYR A 46 -8.56 1.22 5.51
CA TYR A 46 -9.14 -0.03 5.99
C TYR A 46 -10.10 0.21 7.14
N THR A 47 -11.25 -0.45 7.10
CA THR A 47 -12.17 -0.55 8.23
C THR A 47 -11.69 -1.63 9.20
N SER A 48 -12.22 -1.62 10.43
CA SER A 48 -11.95 -2.67 11.42
C SER A 48 -12.30 -4.07 10.90
N ALA A 49 -13.42 -4.18 10.17
CA ALA A 49 -13.85 -5.42 9.52
C ALA A 49 -12.88 -5.88 8.43
N ASP A 50 -12.34 -4.95 7.62
CA ASP A 50 -11.35 -5.29 6.60
C ASP A 50 -10.08 -5.87 7.21
N ILE A 51 -9.57 -5.26 8.28
CA ILE A 51 -8.33 -5.71 8.96
C ILE A 51 -8.52 -7.11 9.54
N LYS A 52 -9.66 -7.34 10.22
CA LYS A 52 -10.00 -8.67 10.73
C LYS A 52 -10.09 -9.70 9.61
N LYS A 53 -10.68 -9.32 8.47
CA LYS A 53 -10.81 -10.18 7.28
C LYS A 53 -9.45 -10.50 6.65
N ILE A 54 -8.55 -9.54 6.56
CA ILE A 54 -7.17 -9.77 6.08
C ILE A 54 -6.50 -10.81 6.97
N ARG A 55 -6.54 -10.61 8.29
CA ARG A 55 -5.92 -11.55 9.24
C ARG A 55 -6.51 -12.96 9.15
N THR A 56 -7.83 -13.08 9.16
CA THR A 56 -8.48 -14.41 9.18
C THR A 56 -8.28 -15.17 7.87
N ARG A 57 -8.18 -14.48 6.72
CA ARG A 57 -7.81 -15.08 5.43
C ARG A 57 -6.40 -15.68 5.42
N GLN A 58 -5.50 -15.19 6.28
CA GLN A 58 -4.16 -15.74 6.45
C GLN A 58 -4.11 -16.85 7.51
N HIS A 59 -5.25 -17.22 8.12
CA HIS A 59 -5.34 -18.28 9.14
C HIS A 59 -4.43 -18.08 10.36
N VAL A 60 -4.18 -16.82 10.77
CA VAL A 60 -3.34 -16.51 11.93
C VAL A 60 -4.10 -15.81 13.06
N SER A 61 -3.61 -16.00 14.28
CA SER A 61 -4.09 -15.31 15.48
C SER A 61 -3.66 -13.83 15.51
N GLN A 62 -4.30 -13.00 16.34
CA GLN A 62 -3.91 -11.60 16.49
C GLN A 62 -2.44 -11.41 16.92
N PRO A 63 -1.88 -12.16 17.89
CA PRO A 63 -0.46 -12.05 18.23
C PRO A 63 0.48 -12.40 17.07
N VAL A 64 0.17 -13.46 16.31
CA VAL A 64 1.00 -13.86 15.16
C VAL A 64 0.95 -12.79 14.07
N PHE A 65 -0.25 -12.29 13.74
CA PHE A 65 -0.41 -11.21 12.78
C PHE A 65 0.33 -9.93 13.19
N ALA A 66 0.29 -9.60 14.47
CA ALA A 66 1.00 -8.46 15.03
C ALA A 66 2.53 -8.59 14.89
N ALA A 67 3.07 -9.79 15.10
CA ALA A 67 4.50 -10.08 14.92
C ALA A 67 4.96 -9.83 13.47
N PHE A 68 4.22 -10.34 12.48
CA PHE A 68 4.50 -10.08 11.06
C PHE A 68 4.45 -8.60 10.69
N LEU A 69 3.53 -7.85 11.28
CA LEU A 69 3.39 -6.41 11.01
C LEU A 69 4.33 -5.53 11.86
N ASN A 70 5.17 -6.14 12.71
CA ASN A 70 6.03 -5.45 13.67
C ASN A 70 5.27 -4.43 14.55
N VAL A 71 4.12 -4.84 15.08
CA VAL A 71 3.31 -4.06 16.01
C VAL A 71 2.89 -4.90 17.22
N SER A 72 2.32 -4.26 18.24
CA SER A 72 1.80 -5.01 19.39
C SER A 72 0.47 -5.71 19.05
N LYS A 73 0.17 -6.83 19.73
CA LYS A 73 -1.17 -7.46 19.69
C LYS A 73 -2.27 -6.46 20.07
N SER A 74 -2.00 -5.58 21.04
CA SER A 74 -2.96 -4.54 21.46
C SER A 74 -3.30 -3.58 20.32
N THR A 75 -2.30 -3.22 19.50
CA THR A 75 -2.50 -2.39 18.29
C THR A 75 -3.43 -3.08 17.30
N VAL A 76 -3.21 -4.37 17.00
CA VAL A 76 -4.09 -5.14 16.11
C VAL A 76 -5.51 -5.24 16.69
N ALA A 77 -5.65 -5.47 17.99
CA ALA A 77 -6.96 -5.52 18.64
C ALA A 77 -7.71 -4.17 18.52
N GLN A 78 -7.05 -3.05 18.81
CA GLN A 78 -7.63 -1.70 18.67
C GLN A 78 -8.02 -1.39 17.23
N TRP A 79 -7.27 -1.89 16.23
CA TRP A 79 -7.64 -1.77 14.83
C TRP A 79 -8.87 -2.60 14.47
N GLU A 80 -8.94 -3.85 14.91
CA GLU A 80 -10.07 -4.75 14.66
C GLU A 80 -11.34 -4.37 15.44
N GLN A 81 -11.21 -3.59 16.52
CA GLN A 81 -12.33 -3.02 17.28
C GLN A 81 -12.78 -1.66 16.71
N GLY A 82 -11.88 -0.94 16.04
CA GLY A 82 -12.16 0.39 15.48
C GLY A 82 -11.77 1.55 16.39
N ASP A 83 -11.23 1.27 17.58
CA ASP A 83 -10.75 2.27 18.56
C ASP A 83 -9.60 3.09 18.00
N LYS A 84 -8.75 2.47 17.18
CA LYS A 84 -7.68 3.14 16.43
C LYS A 84 -7.70 2.72 14.98
N LYS A 85 -7.13 3.58 14.13
CA LYS A 85 -6.94 3.29 12.71
C LYS A 85 -5.45 3.12 12.39
N PRO A 86 -5.07 2.18 11.50
CA PRO A 86 -3.73 2.14 10.95
C PRO A 86 -3.43 3.45 10.20
N ARG A 87 -2.17 3.87 10.25
CA ARG A 87 -1.67 5.09 9.61
C ARG A 87 -0.24 4.87 9.08
N GLY A 88 0.17 5.69 8.11
CA GLY A 88 1.51 5.62 7.53
C GLY A 88 1.82 4.25 6.94
N ALA A 89 3.01 3.72 7.24
CA ALA A 89 3.50 2.45 6.70
C ALA A 89 2.58 1.24 6.96
N SER A 90 1.85 1.23 8.09
CA SER A 90 0.92 0.13 8.41
C SER A 90 -0.18 -0.07 7.36
N LEU A 91 -0.63 1.00 6.69
CA LEU A 91 -1.60 0.89 5.59
C LEU A 91 -0.99 0.16 4.37
N LYS A 92 0.29 0.40 4.08
CA LYS A 92 1.01 -0.27 3.00
C LYS A 92 1.30 -1.74 3.32
N LEU A 93 1.62 -2.06 4.57
CA LEU A 93 1.79 -3.45 5.00
C LEU A 93 0.47 -4.22 4.91
N LEU A 94 -0.65 -3.63 5.35
CA LEU A 94 -1.98 -4.24 5.22
C LEU A 94 -2.35 -4.47 3.74
N GLU A 95 -2.05 -3.51 2.86
CA GLU A 95 -2.23 -3.65 1.40
C GLU A 95 -1.36 -4.77 0.81
N LEU A 96 -0.11 -4.88 1.25
CA LEU A 96 0.79 -5.94 0.81
C LEU A 96 0.24 -7.32 1.19
N VAL A 97 -0.17 -7.49 2.45
CA VAL A 97 -0.73 -8.75 2.94
C VAL A 97 -2.07 -9.07 2.28
N GLU A 98 -2.95 -8.09 2.08
CA GLU A 98 -4.23 -8.31 1.40
C GLU A 98 -4.03 -8.81 -0.04
N ARG A 99 -3.03 -8.27 -0.75
CA ARG A 99 -2.79 -8.58 -2.16
C ARG A 99 -1.96 -9.84 -2.38
N LYS A 100 -0.94 -10.06 -1.54
CA LYS A 100 0.07 -11.09 -1.77
C LYS A 100 0.15 -12.16 -0.67
N GLY A 101 -0.46 -11.92 0.48
CA GLY A 101 -0.40 -12.82 1.62
C GLY A 101 0.70 -12.47 2.62
N LEU A 102 0.66 -13.15 3.77
CA LEU A 102 1.50 -12.85 4.93
C LEU A 102 2.98 -13.20 4.73
N GLY A 103 3.28 -14.14 3.82
CA GLY A 103 4.64 -14.62 3.55
C GLY A 103 5.58 -13.55 2.97
N GLU A 104 5.07 -12.46 2.40
CA GLU A 104 5.91 -11.35 1.90
C GLU A 104 6.51 -10.49 3.02
N LEU A 105 6.09 -10.71 4.27
CA LEU A 105 6.60 -10.04 5.46
C LEU A 105 7.50 -10.94 6.32
N ALA A 106 7.74 -12.19 5.88
CA ALA A 106 8.55 -13.18 6.58
C ALA A 106 10.05 -12.99 6.33
#